data_AF-A0A2M7D9B2-F1
#
_entry.id   AF-A0A2M7D9B2-F1
#
_cell.length_a   1.000
_cell.length_b   1.000
_cell.length_c   1.000
_cell.angle_alpha   90.00
_cell.angle_beta   90.00
_cell.angle_gamma   90.00
#
_symmetry.space_group_name_H-M   'P 1'
#
loop_
_entity.id
_entity.type
_entity.pdbx_description
1 polymer ?
#
loop_
_entity_poly.entity_id
_entity_poly.type
_entity_poly.pdbx_seq_one_letter_code
_entity_poly.pdbx_strand_id
1 'polypeptide(L)'
;MNDQELIQKAKLVMHKTYCNGITINDKIIKTEEGIKVFLDYLVPKKVEDELFEYIFFLRLREVGLIELSTEGEIISKSSPEDFIKETIEKYKELTKRKEKIIIKIFSNYFIRLEQVHLTLTPLRKVLRKLMEQDFLIDNLNKNFAPNEIRYINFLQSFGYLRKEGNKLTLDNGTIKKLKIKIEGKDKEKDIEQLISSIFAEHFDYIISELHNTAIVPYIGILVTLCILALELQKNISLTINSLYKMYKEHYICGQDESSFKDKIIDMKSFDLLKYNYENKRLSLPDNIYAKLITAFASPDIQKQIC
;
A
#
# COMPACT_ATOMS: atom_id res chain seq x y z
N MET A 1 27.91 -37.33 13.51
CA MET A 1 27.75 -37.22 12.04
C MET A 1 28.46 -35.97 11.56
N ASN A 2 28.83 -35.86 10.28
CA ASN A 2 29.37 -34.60 9.76
C ASN A 2 28.24 -33.60 9.43
N ASP A 3 28.56 -32.32 9.27
CA ASP A 3 27.57 -31.26 9.05
C ASP A 3 26.70 -31.49 7.80
N GLN A 4 27.28 -32.00 6.72
CA GLN A 4 26.53 -32.25 5.48
C GLN A 4 25.50 -33.36 5.67
N GLU A 5 25.84 -34.40 6.42
CA GLU A 5 24.91 -35.49 6.76
C GLU A 5 23.76 -34.99 7.65
N LEU A 6 24.05 -34.11 8.62
CA LEU A 6 23.02 -33.50 9.47
C LEU A 6 22.09 -32.59 8.65
N ILE A 7 22.62 -31.81 7.71
CA ILE A 7 21.80 -31.00 6.80
C ILE A 7 20.91 -31.87 5.91
N GLN A 8 21.42 -33.00 5.40
CA GLN A 8 20.62 -33.94 4.61
C GLN A 8 19.51 -34.60 5.44
N LYS A 9 19.79 -34.94 6.71
CA LYS A 9 18.75 -35.39 7.65
C LYS A 9 17.70 -34.31 7.86
N ALA A 10 18.08 -33.05 8.05
CA ALA A 10 17.13 -31.95 8.19
C ALA A 10 16.23 -31.81 6.93
N LYS A 11 16.80 -31.96 5.71
CA LYS A 11 16.02 -31.97 4.45
C LYS A 11 14.99 -33.09 4.42
N LEU A 12 15.38 -34.29 4.86
CA LEU A 12 14.47 -35.44 4.93
C LEU A 12 13.34 -35.21 5.93
N VAL A 13 13.65 -34.67 7.11
CA VAL A 13 12.63 -34.30 8.11
C VAL A 13 11.67 -33.26 7.55
N MET A 14 12.21 -32.26 6.85
CA MET A 14 11.43 -31.20 6.22
C MET A 14 10.45 -31.76 5.21
N HIS A 15 10.93 -32.56 4.24
CA HIS A 15 10.09 -33.17 3.20
C HIS A 15 9.00 -34.11 3.74
N LYS A 16 9.27 -34.81 4.85
CA LYS A 16 8.29 -35.72 5.46
C LYS A 16 7.24 -35.01 6.32
N THR A 17 7.60 -33.87 6.91
CA THR A 17 6.78 -33.22 7.94
C THR A 17 5.99 -32.04 7.41
N TYR A 18 6.55 -31.26 6.49
CA TYR A 18 6.00 -29.96 6.11
C TYR A 18 5.39 -29.95 4.71
N CYS A 19 4.51 -28.98 4.47
CA CYS A 19 3.80 -28.81 3.21
C CYS A 19 4.69 -28.27 2.08
N ASN A 20 4.15 -28.33 0.85
CA ASN A 20 4.81 -27.78 -0.33
C ASN A 20 5.11 -26.29 -0.16
N GLY A 21 6.34 -25.89 -0.50
CA GLY A 21 6.82 -24.51 -0.41
C GLY A 21 7.76 -24.24 0.77
N ILE A 22 7.86 -25.14 1.75
CA ILE A 22 8.88 -25.03 2.82
C ILE A 22 10.24 -25.49 2.28
N THR A 23 11.28 -24.68 2.52
CA THR A 23 12.67 -24.98 2.17
C THR A 23 13.60 -24.71 3.36
N ILE A 24 14.82 -25.24 3.33
CA ILE A 24 15.84 -24.92 4.33
C ILE A 24 16.43 -23.55 4.03
N ASN A 25 16.55 -22.71 5.05
CA ASN A 25 17.28 -21.45 5.00
C ASN A 25 18.80 -21.70 5.00
N ASP A 26 19.53 -20.79 4.38
CA ASP A 26 21.00 -20.81 4.34
C ASP A 26 21.64 -20.57 5.71
N LYS A 27 20.86 -20.07 6.69
CA LYS A 27 21.24 -19.88 8.09
C LYS A 27 21.15 -21.20 8.85
N ILE A 28 22.32 -21.76 9.14
CA ILE A 28 22.49 -22.94 9.99
C ILE A 28 23.35 -22.55 11.17
N ILE A 29 22.84 -22.74 12.38
CA ILE A 29 23.58 -22.45 13.62
C ILE A 29 24.07 -23.79 14.18
N LYS A 30 25.38 -23.89 14.42
CA LYS A 30 25.98 -25.04 15.10
C LYS A 30 26.01 -24.78 16.60
N THR A 31 25.67 -25.80 17.36
CA THR A 31 25.77 -25.80 18.83
C THR A 31 26.58 -27.01 19.27
N GLU A 32 26.99 -27.04 20.53
CA GLU A 32 27.65 -28.22 21.11
C GLU A 32 26.74 -29.47 21.06
N GLU A 33 25.43 -29.24 21.12
CA GLU A 33 24.40 -30.29 21.11
C GLU A 33 24.00 -30.74 19.69
N GLY A 34 24.43 -30.04 18.63
CA GLY A 34 24.12 -30.41 17.25
C GLY A 34 23.94 -29.21 16.30
N ILE A 35 22.87 -29.21 15.50
CA ILE A 35 22.57 -28.13 14.56
C ILE A 35 21.14 -27.62 14.66
N LYS A 36 21.00 -26.31 14.43
CA LYS A 36 19.73 -25.60 14.30
C LYS A 36 19.58 -25.12 12.85
N VAL A 37 18.55 -25.62 12.18
CA VAL A 37 18.29 -25.34 10.76
C VAL A 37 17.00 -24.57 10.63
N PHE A 38 17.10 -23.31 10.19
CA PHE A 38 15.92 -22.50 9.94
C PHE A 38 15.25 -22.91 8.63
N LEU A 39 13.93 -22.75 8.58
CA LEU A 39 13.10 -23.02 7.42
C LEU A 39 12.60 -21.71 6.83
N ASP A 40 12.38 -21.68 5.52
CA ASP A 40 11.73 -20.58 4.80
C ASP A 40 10.47 -21.10 4.10
N TYR A 41 9.51 -20.22 3.84
CA TYR A 41 8.33 -20.52 3.02
C TYR A 41 8.38 -19.73 1.71
N LEU A 42 8.26 -20.45 0.60
CA LEU A 42 8.24 -19.91 -0.75
C LEU A 42 6.79 -19.78 -1.21
N VAL A 43 6.27 -18.55 -1.23
CA VAL A 43 4.95 -18.26 -1.79
C VAL A 43 5.10 -18.06 -3.30
N PRO A 44 4.60 -18.97 -4.15
CA PRO A 44 4.66 -18.78 -5.58
C PRO A 44 3.77 -17.60 -6.00
N LYS A 45 4.32 -16.71 -6.82
CA LYS A 45 3.58 -15.69 -7.55
C LYS A 45 3.81 -15.86 -9.04
N LYS A 46 2.70 -15.98 -9.76
CA LYS A 46 2.66 -16.00 -11.22
C LYS A 46 2.30 -14.60 -11.73
N VAL A 47 3.06 -14.09 -12.67
CA VAL A 47 2.83 -12.81 -13.35
C VAL A 47 2.95 -13.03 -14.85
N GLU A 48 1.92 -12.60 -15.59
CA GLU A 48 1.87 -12.72 -17.05
C GLU A 48 2.15 -11.34 -17.68
N ASP A 49 3.34 -11.20 -18.26
CA ASP A 49 3.79 -10.00 -18.98
C ASP A 49 3.75 -10.24 -20.49
N GLU A 50 3.92 -9.19 -21.30
CA GLU A 50 3.74 -9.16 -22.75
C GLU A 50 4.03 -10.45 -23.52
N LEU A 51 5.17 -11.08 -23.25
CA LEU A 51 5.65 -12.27 -23.96
C LEU A 51 5.96 -13.45 -23.02
N PHE A 52 5.92 -13.25 -21.71
CA PHE A 52 6.50 -14.18 -20.74
C PHE A 52 5.62 -14.35 -19.51
N GLU A 53 5.56 -15.60 -19.05
CA GLU A 53 5.09 -15.93 -17.72
C GLU A 53 6.28 -15.94 -16.76
N TYR A 54 6.20 -15.11 -15.73
CA TYR A 54 7.16 -15.09 -14.63
C TYR A 54 6.55 -15.84 -13.45
N ILE A 55 7.21 -16.91 -13.01
CA ILE A 55 6.96 -17.50 -11.70
C ILE A 55 8.12 -17.09 -10.82
N PHE A 56 7.84 -16.32 -9.78
CA PHE A 56 8.80 -16.01 -8.74
C PHE A 56 8.25 -16.42 -7.39
N PHE A 57 9.13 -16.53 -6.41
CA PHE A 57 8.76 -16.94 -5.07
C PHE A 57 9.02 -15.79 -4.10
N LEU A 58 7.97 -15.31 -3.43
CA LEU A 58 8.14 -14.47 -2.26
C LEU A 58 8.66 -15.38 -1.13
N ARG A 59 9.92 -15.18 -0.75
CA ARG A 59 10.59 -15.97 0.30
C ARG A 59 10.34 -15.35 1.67
N LEU A 60 9.47 -15.97 2.44
CA LEU A 60 9.25 -15.67 3.85
C LEU A 60 10.35 -16.38 4.66
N ARG A 61 11.20 -15.60 5.34
CA ARG A 61 12.40 -16.12 5.98
C ARG A 61 12.15 -16.57 7.42
N GLU A 62 12.86 -17.60 7.84
CA GLU A 62 12.95 -18.09 9.22
C GLU A 62 11.57 -18.49 9.80
N VAL A 63 10.74 -19.14 8.97
CA VAL A 63 9.36 -19.55 9.30
C VAL A 63 9.23 -20.77 10.21
N GLY A 64 10.36 -21.40 10.49
CA GLY A 64 10.42 -22.54 11.35
C GLY A 64 11.84 -22.93 11.64
N LEU A 65 11.98 -23.94 12.48
CA LEU A 65 13.23 -24.44 12.98
C LEU A 65 13.16 -25.96 13.12
N ILE A 66 14.22 -26.63 12.68
CA ILE A 66 14.50 -28.04 12.99
C ILE A 66 15.80 -28.06 13.80
N GLU A 67 15.76 -28.65 14.98
CA GLU A 67 16.94 -28.89 15.80
C GLU A 67 17.29 -30.39 15.76
N LEU A 68 18.52 -30.69 15.38
CA LEU A 68 19.05 -32.05 15.31
C LEU A 68 20.24 -32.20 16.28
N SER A 69 20.34 -33.35 16.93
CA SER A 69 21.50 -33.69 17.74
C SER A 69 22.75 -33.99 16.89
N THR A 70 23.91 -34.15 17.52
CA THR A 70 25.16 -34.62 16.89
C THR A 70 25.06 -35.99 16.23
N GLU A 71 24.16 -36.85 16.73
CA GLU A 71 23.78 -38.16 16.18
C GLU A 71 22.69 -38.05 15.10
N GLY A 72 22.14 -36.84 14.91
CA GLY A 72 21.07 -36.55 13.98
C GLY A 72 19.71 -37.07 14.42
N GLU A 73 19.46 -37.11 15.73
CA GLU A 73 18.13 -37.27 16.30
C GLU A 73 17.40 -35.93 16.33
N ILE A 74 16.07 -35.92 16.18
CA ILE A 74 15.29 -34.68 16.23
C ILE A 74 15.13 -34.27 17.70
N ILE A 75 15.77 -33.17 18.09
CA ILE A 75 15.62 -32.59 19.44
C ILE A 75 14.29 -31.84 19.51
N SER A 76 14.06 -30.96 18.55
CA SER A 76 12.83 -30.16 18.48
C SER A 76 12.52 -29.77 17.04
N LYS A 77 11.25 -29.46 16.77
CA LYS A 77 10.81 -28.89 15.51
C LYS A 77 9.61 -27.97 15.73
N SER A 78 9.61 -26.82 15.07
CA SER A 78 8.47 -25.89 15.14
C SER A 78 7.32 -26.35 14.25
N SER A 79 6.09 -26.01 14.64
CA SER A 79 4.93 -26.03 13.76
C SER A 79 4.84 -24.69 13.01
N PRO A 80 5.02 -24.65 11.67
CA PRO A 80 5.07 -23.41 10.91
C PRO A 80 3.72 -22.67 10.86
N GLU A 81 2.62 -23.28 11.30
CA GLU A 81 1.26 -22.75 11.14
C GLU A 81 1.07 -21.41 11.86
N ASP A 82 1.51 -21.30 13.12
CA ASP A 82 1.44 -20.05 13.87
C ASP A 82 2.37 -18.99 13.28
N PHE A 83 3.56 -19.38 12.82
CA PHE A 83 4.48 -18.48 12.14
C PHE A 83 3.94 -18.00 10.79
N ILE A 84 3.33 -18.88 10.00
CA ILE A 84 2.73 -18.54 8.71
C ILE A 84 1.62 -17.52 8.93
N LYS A 85 0.78 -17.71 9.95
CA LYS A 85 -0.25 -16.75 10.34
C LYS A 85 0.35 -15.40 10.73
N GLU A 86 1.35 -15.39 11.61
CA GLU A 86 2.06 -14.16 12.01
C GLU A 86 2.71 -13.47 10.81
N THR A 87 3.28 -14.24 9.89
CA THR A 87 3.95 -13.72 8.70
C THR A 87 2.98 -13.14 7.69
N ILE A 88 1.81 -13.78 7.51
CA ILE A 88 0.75 -13.24 6.67
C ILE A 88 0.29 -11.89 7.24
N GLU A 89 0.10 -11.79 8.56
CA GLU A 89 -0.26 -10.51 9.19
C GLU A 89 0.85 -9.46 9.03
N LYS A 90 2.11 -9.83 9.23
CA LYS A 90 3.25 -8.95 8.97
C LYS A 90 3.35 -8.52 7.51
N TYR A 91 3.05 -9.41 6.56
CA TYR A 91 3.00 -9.11 5.14
C TYR A 91 1.88 -8.12 4.80
N LYS A 92 0.69 -8.29 5.40
CA LYS A 92 -0.41 -7.32 5.27
C LYS A 92 -0.02 -5.96 5.86
N GLU A 93 0.69 -5.93 6.98
CA GLU A 93 1.19 -4.69 7.57
C GLU A 93 2.18 -3.98 6.64
N LEU A 94 3.19 -4.69 6.14
CA LEU A 94 4.17 -4.16 5.18
C LEU A 94 3.51 -3.68 3.90
N THR A 95 2.48 -4.40 3.44
CA THR A 95 1.65 -3.99 2.31
C THR A 95 0.97 -2.65 2.57
N LYS A 96 0.31 -2.47 3.72
CA LYS A 96 -0.31 -1.18 4.10
C LYS A 96 0.71 -0.05 4.16
N ARG A 97 1.93 -0.33 4.62
CA ARG A 97 3.03 0.65 4.60
C ARG A 97 3.42 1.04 3.17
N LYS A 98 3.58 0.06 2.26
CA LYS A 98 3.84 0.30 0.83
C LYS A 98 2.71 1.11 0.19
N GLU A 99 1.46 0.78 0.49
CA GLU A 99 0.27 1.51 0.04
C GLU A 99 0.34 2.97 0.44
N LYS A 100 0.60 3.25 1.73
CA LYS A 100 0.72 4.63 2.22
C LYS A 100 1.80 5.42 1.48
N ILE A 101 2.94 4.81 1.18
CA ILE A 101 4.01 5.45 0.40
C ILE A 101 3.55 5.76 -1.02
N ILE A 102 2.91 4.79 -1.69
CA ILE A 102 2.37 4.96 -3.04
C ILE A 102 1.33 6.08 -3.05
N ILE A 103 0.39 6.10 -2.10
CA ILE A 103 -0.59 7.16 -1.99
C ILE A 103 0.05 8.53 -1.75
N LYS A 104 1.09 8.62 -0.91
CA LYS A 104 1.81 9.88 -0.73
C LYS A 104 2.41 10.40 -2.05
N ILE A 105 3.02 9.52 -2.84
CA ILE A 105 3.64 9.87 -4.14
C ILE A 105 2.59 10.31 -5.16
N PHE A 106 1.44 9.63 -5.21
CA PHE A 106 0.43 9.84 -6.26
C PHE A 106 -0.77 10.67 -5.84
N SER A 107 -0.81 11.16 -4.59
CA SER A 107 -1.97 11.88 -4.03
C SER A 107 -2.48 13.00 -4.94
N ASN A 108 -1.58 13.80 -5.50
CA ASN A 108 -1.91 14.92 -6.38
C ASN A 108 -2.57 14.49 -7.69
N TYR A 109 -2.25 13.30 -8.20
CA TYR A 109 -2.89 12.71 -9.38
C TYR A 109 -4.21 12.05 -8.99
N PHE A 110 -4.23 11.31 -7.87
CA PHE A 110 -5.43 10.62 -7.38
C PHE A 110 -6.60 11.57 -7.16
N ILE A 111 -6.38 12.69 -6.49
CA ILE A 111 -7.46 13.62 -6.13
C ILE A 111 -8.10 14.29 -7.36
N ARG A 112 -7.44 14.25 -8.52
CA ARG A 112 -7.91 14.80 -9.79
C ARG A 112 -8.78 13.84 -10.57
N LEU A 113 -8.66 12.52 -10.33
CA LEU A 113 -9.54 11.52 -10.94
C LEU A 113 -10.98 11.90 -10.68
N GLU A 114 -11.82 11.92 -11.72
CA GLU A 114 -13.18 12.49 -11.64
C GLU A 114 -13.99 11.91 -10.47
N GLN A 115 -13.99 10.59 -10.29
CA GLN A 115 -14.74 9.95 -9.21
C GLN A 115 -14.16 10.24 -7.81
N VAL A 116 -12.83 10.33 -7.69
CA VAL A 116 -12.18 10.74 -6.44
C VAL A 116 -12.45 12.22 -6.19
N HIS A 117 -12.45 13.04 -7.23
CA HIS A 117 -12.81 14.44 -7.18
C HIS A 117 -14.25 14.59 -6.65
N LEU A 118 -15.22 13.93 -7.26
CA LEU A 118 -16.61 13.98 -6.82
C LEU A 118 -16.74 13.58 -5.35
N THR A 119 -16.08 12.51 -4.95
CA THR A 119 -16.08 12.00 -3.58
C THR A 119 -15.49 13.00 -2.57
N LEU A 120 -14.41 13.72 -2.94
CA LEU A 120 -13.77 14.74 -2.10
C LEU A 120 -14.38 16.14 -2.24
N THR A 121 -15.48 16.31 -2.98
CA THR A 121 -16.14 17.60 -3.16
C THR A 121 -16.57 18.28 -1.85
N PRO A 122 -17.09 17.57 -0.84
CA PRO A 122 -17.43 18.22 0.43
C PRO A 122 -16.20 18.81 1.13
N LEU A 123 -15.05 18.11 1.10
CA LEU A 123 -13.78 18.64 1.61
C LEU A 123 -13.35 19.91 0.86
N ARG A 124 -13.45 19.91 -0.48
CA ARG A 124 -13.18 21.11 -1.31
C ARG A 124 -14.01 22.31 -0.87
N LYS A 125 -15.32 22.11 -0.71
CA LYS A 125 -16.24 23.19 -0.32
C LYS A 125 -15.91 23.75 1.05
N VAL A 126 -15.58 22.88 2.01
CA VAL A 126 -15.17 23.27 3.37
C VAL A 126 -13.90 24.12 3.32
N LEU A 127 -12.85 23.62 2.66
CA LEU A 127 -11.57 24.33 2.57
C LEU A 127 -11.69 25.65 1.82
N ARG A 128 -12.45 25.69 0.71
CA ARG A 128 -12.69 26.93 -0.05
C ARG A 128 -13.31 28.01 0.83
N LYS A 129 -14.39 27.67 1.53
CA LYS A 129 -15.07 28.60 2.45
C LYS A 129 -14.12 29.09 3.55
N LEU A 130 -13.37 28.18 4.18
CA LEU A 130 -12.45 28.51 5.27
C LEU A 130 -11.19 29.28 4.81
N MET A 131 -10.82 29.19 3.54
CA MET A 131 -9.77 30.03 2.94
C MET A 131 -10.25 31.45 2.64
N GLU A 132 -11.57 31.64 2.48
CA GLU A 132 -12.16 32.96 2.24
C GLU A 132 -12.39 33.73 3.53
N GLN A 133 -12.86 33.05 4.58
CA GLN A 133 -13.18 33.67 5.87
C GLN A 133 -13.22 32.67 7.03
N ASP A 134 -13.10 33.21 8.25
CA ASP A 134 -13.34 32.47 9.49
C ASP A 134 -14.84 32.30 9.76
N PHE A 135 -15.22 31.20 10.41
CA PHE A 135 -16.62 30.93 10.76
C PHE A 135 -16.82 30.86 12.26
N LEU A 136 -17.94 31.41 12.74
CA LEU A 136 -18.37 31.26 14.13
C LEU A 136 -18.83 29.81 14.38
N ILE A 137 -18.34 29.21 15.48
CA ILE A 137 -18.61 27.79 15.82
C ILE A 137 -20.12 27.55 15.96
N ASP A 138 -20.82 28.45 16.64
CA ASP A 138 -22.27 28.33 16.88
C ASP A 138 -23.12 28.44 15.60
N ASN A 139 -22.54 28.92 14.50
CA ASN A 139 -23.22 29.08 13.21
C ASN A 139 -22.74 28.08 12.15
N LEU A 140 -21.93 27.07 12.48
CA LEU A 140 -21.45 26.09 11.50
C LEU A 140 -22.59 25.37 10.77
N ASN A 141 -23.60 24.89 11.51
CA ASN A 141 -24.74 24.18 10.93
C ASN A 141 -25.63 25.04 10.03
N LYS A 142 -25.51 26.38 10.08
CA LYS A 142 -26.21 27.29 9.16
C LYS A 142 -25.44 27.49 7.85
N ASN A 143 -24.12 27.31 7.87
CA ASN A 143 -23.24 27.62 6.75
C ASN A 143 -22.76 26.38 6.00
N PHE A 144 -22.83 25.20 6.62
CA PHE A 144 -22.32 23.95 6.08
C PHE A 144 -23.36 22.85 6.14
N ALA A 145 -23.41 22.03 5.08
CA ALA A 145 -24.27 20.87 5.03
C ALA A 145 -23.78 19.77 6.00
N PRO A 146 -24.64 18.83 6.45
CA PRO A 146 -24.24 17.79 7.41
C PRO A 146 -23.02 16.96 6.99
N ASN A 147 -22.88 16.67 5.69
CA ASN A 147 -21.70 15.98 5.17
C ASN A 147 -20.43 16.85 5.25
N GLU A 148 -20.54 18.15 4.99
CA GLU A 148 -19.44 19.12 5.15
C GLU A 148 -19.01 19.27 6.62
N ILE A 149 -19.97 19.23 7.56
CA ILE A 149 -19.68 19.24 9.01
C ILE A 149 -18.79 18.06 9.43
N ARG A 150 -19.00 16.87 8.85
CA ARG A 150 -18.11 15.71 9.10
C ARG A 150 -16.66 16.01 8.69
N TYR A 151 -16.47 16.69 7.55
CA TYR A 151 -15.14 17.10 7.10
C TYR A 151 -14.56 18.21 7.97
N ILE A 152 -15.36 19.13 8.49
CA ILE A 152 -14.90 20.14 9.46
C ILE A 152 -14.37 19.46 10.73
N ASN A 153 -15.14 18.52 11.30
CA ASN A 153 -14.73 17.77 12.48
C ASN A 153 -13.43 17.00 12.23
N PHE A 154 -13.34 16.32 11.09
CA PHE A 154 -12.12 15.66 10.62
C PHE A 154 -10.93 16.63 10.58
N LEU A 155 -11.07 17.77 9.90
CA LEU A 155 -9.99 18.76 9.78
C LEU A 155 -9.56 19.30 11.14
N GLN A 156 -10.50 19.50 12.06
CA GLN A 156 -10.20 19.92 13.43
C GLN A 156 -9.46 18.82 14.22
N SER A 157 -9.90 17.56 14.13
CA SER A 157 -9.27 16.42 14.82
C SER A 157 -7.81 16.20 14.39
N PHE A 158 -7.47 16.54 13.15
CA PHE A 158 -6.10 16.44 12.63
C PHE A 158 -5.34 17.78 12.65
N GLY A 159 -5.89 18.82 13.29
CA GLY A 159 -5.18 20.08 13.54
C GLY A 159 -5.08 21.03 12.35
N TYR A 160 -5.82 20.77 11.26
CA TYR A 160 -5.90 21.70 10.12
C TYR A 160 -6.73 22.94 10.43
N LEU A 161 -7.60 22.85 11.45
CA LEU A 161 -8.40 23.97 11.95
C LEU A 161 -8.05 24.25 13.41
N ARG A 162 -7.93 25.54 13.73
CA ARG A 162 -7.71 26.03 15.09
C ARG A 162 -8.90 26.85 15.55
N LYS A 163 -9.19 26.77 16.85
CA LYS A 163 -10.19 27.60 17.52
C LYS A 163 -9.55 28.89 18.02
N GLU A 164 -10.06 30.03 17.57
CA GLU A 164 -9.67 31.36 18.04
C GLU A 164 -10.88 32.05 18.68
N GLY A 165 -10.98 31.96 20.01
CA GLY A 165 -12.19 32.39 20.71
C GLY A 165 -13.40 31.56 20.28
N ASN A 166 -14.39 32.21 19.65
CA ASN A 166 -15.58 31.54 19.09
C ASN A 166 -15.50 31.31 17.57
N LYS A 167 -14.34 31.51 16.96
CA LYS A 167 -14.14 31.32 15.51
C LYS A 167 -13.32 30.06 15.23
N LEU A 168 -13.57 29.49 14.06
CA LEU A 168 -12.82 28.40 13.47
C LEU A 168 -12.05 28.93 12.26
N THR A 169 -10.74 28.71 12.25
CA THR A 169 -9.78 29.26 11.28
C THR A 169 -8.83 28.18 10.79
N LEU A 170 -8.35 28.29 9.55
CA LEU A 170 -7.30 27.42 9.03
C LEU A 170 -5.99 27.60 9.81
N ASP A 171 -5.40 26.50 10.27
CA ASP A 171 -4.14 26.54 10.99
C ASP A 171 -2.95 26.62 10.02
N ASN A 172 -2.47 27.84 9.79
CA ASN A 172 -1.28 28.11 9.00
C ASN A 172 -0.01 27.43 9.53
N GLY A 173 0.07 27.11 10.83
CA GLY A 173 1.21 26.38 11.40
C GLY A 173 1.28 24.95 10.85
N THR A 174 0.15 24.24 10.91
CA THR A 174 0.01 22.90 10.35
C THR A 174 0.14 22.88 8.83
N ILE A 175 -0.44 23.87 8.13
CA ILE A 175 -0.30 23.99 6.66
C ILE A 175 1.16 24.24 6.26
N LYS A 176 1.91 25.08 7.00
CA LYS A 176 3.35 25.29 6.75
C LYS A 176 4.17 24.02 6.95
N LYS A 177 3.82 23.15 7.89
CA LYS A 177 4.49 21.84 8.08
C LYS A 177 4.31 20.92 6.87
N LEU A 178 3.21 21.05 6.14
CA LEU A 178 3.00 20.37 4.85
C LEU A 178 3.83 20.97 3.70
N LYS A 179 4.66 21.98 3.96
CA LYS A 179 5.47 22.72 2.97
C LYS A 179 4.62 23.41 1.89
N ILE A 180 3.35 23.68 2.17
CA ILE A 180 2.46 24.42 1.29
C ILE A 180 2.63 25.92 1.57
N LYS A 181 2.93 26.70 0.53
CA LYS A 181 2.87 28.16 0.58
C LYS A 181 1.53 28.59 0.03
N ILE A 182 0.66 29.13 0.89
CA ILE A 182 -0.54 29.82 0.45
C ILE A 182 -0.08 31.18 -0.08
N GLU A 183 0.01 31.30 -1.40
CA GLU A 183 0.46 32.53 -2.06
C GLU A 183 -0.72 33.46 -2.36
N GLY A 184 -1.96 32.95 -2.29
CA GLY A 184 -3.19 33.73 -2.46
C GLY A 184 -3.45 34.24 -3.88
N LYS A 185 -2.49 34.06 -4.80
CA LYS A 185 -2.62 34.40 -6.23
C LYS A 185 -3.50 33.41 -6.99
N ASP A 186 -3.46 32.13 -6.60
CA ASP A 186 -4.25 31.05 -7.21
C ASP A 186 -4.85 30.18 -6.10
N LYS A 187 -6.01 30.60 -5.61
CA LYS A 187 -6.69 29.94 -4.49
C LYS A 187 -7.06 28.49 -4.80
N GLU A 188 -7.42 28.17 -6.04
CA GLU A 188 -7.81 26.81 -6.41
C GLU A 188 -6.60 25.87 -6.40
N LYS A 189 -5.44 26.35 -6.87
CA LYS A 189 -4.18 25.60 -6.76
C LYS A 189 -3.78 25.36 -5.30
N ASP A 190 -3.93 26.35 -4.43
CA ASP A 190 -3.64 26.22 -2.99
C ASP A 190 -4.59 25.20 -2.33
N ILE A 191 -5.89 25.22 -2.66
CA ILE A 191 -6.88 24.25 -2.19
C ILE A 191 -6.52 22.84 -2.67
N GLU A 192 -6.15 22.70 -3.94
CA GLU A 192 -5.81 21.40 -4.52
C GLU A 192 -4.56 20.79 -3.87
N GLN A 193 -3.53 21.61 -3.62
CA GLN A 193 -2.34 21.18 -2.87
C GLN A 193 -2.71 20.75 -1.46
N LEU A 194 -3.56 21.51 -0.76
CA LEU A 194 -3.99 21.19 0.58
C LEU A 194 -4.76 19.86 0.64
N ILE A 195 -5.66 19.63 -0.32
CA ILE A 195 -6.40 18.36 -0.44
C ILE A 195 -5.46 17.21 -0.75
N SER A 196 -4.48 17.42 -1.63
CA SER A 196 -3.48 16.41 -1.95
C SER A 196 -2.72 15.99 -0.70
N SER A 197 -2.26 16.95 0.11
CA SER A 197 -1.54 16.68 1.34
C SER A 197 -2.40 16.03 2.42
N ILE A 198 -3.64 16.52 2.62
CA ILE A 198 -4.59 15.91 3.55
C ILE A 198 -4.89 14.46 3.15
N PHE A 199 -5.14 14.22 1.86
CA PHE A 199 -5.38 12.89 1.33
C PHE A 199 -4.16 11.99 1.53
N ALA A 200 -2.96 12.47 1.22
CA ALA A 200 -1.71 11.74 1.41
C ALA A 200 -1.46 11.28 2.86
N GLU A 201 -1.82 12.10 3.84
CA GLU A 201 -1.62 11.77 5.25
C GLU A 201 -2.76 10.96 5.87
N HIS A 202 -4.00 11.14 5.38
CA HIS A 202 -5.21 10.64 6.05
C HIS A 202 -6.16 9.84 5.14
N PHE A 203 -5.69 9.28 4.02
CA PHE A 203 -6.55 8.52 3.10
C PHE A 203 -7.30 7.38 3.80
N ASP A 204 -6.67 6.66 4.74
CA ASP A 204 -7.31 5.59 5.52
C ASP A 204 -8.56 6.08 6.25
N TYR A 205 -8.45 7.19 6.98
CA TYR A 205 -9.57 7.82 7.70
C TYR A 205 -10.64 8.32 6.74
N ILE A 206 -10.23 8.93 5.62
CA ILE A 206 -11.14 9.41 4.58
C ILE A 206 -11.96 8.24 4.00
N ILE A 207 -11.36 7.06 3.85
CA ILE A 207 -12.05 5.88 3.32
C ILE A 207 -12.95 5.25 4.39
N SER A 208 -12.42 4.97 5.59
CA SER A 208 -13.14 4.23 6.62
C SER A 208 -14.20 5.08 7.33
N GLU A 209 -13.78 6.21 7.91
CA GLU A 209 -14.61 7.02 8.82
C GLU A 209 -15.49 8.02 8.08
N LEU A 210 -15.06 8.49 6.90
CA LEU A 210 -15.88 9.34 6.02
C LEU A 210 -16.64 8.54 4.95
N HIS A 211 -16.49 7.21 4.95
CA HIS A 211 -17.15 6.24 4.07
C HIS A 211 -16.94 6.49 2.57
N ASN A 212 -15.76 6.99 2.19
CA ASN A 212 -15.40 7.23 0.79
C ASN A 212 -14.86 5.97 0.10
N THR A 213 -15.62 4.86 0.18
CA THR A 213 -15.20 3.55 -0.32
C THR A 213 -15.03 3.49 -1.84
N ALA A 214 -15.64 4.42 -2.58
CA ALA A 214 -15.48 4.57 -4.03
C ALA A 214 -14.02 4.81 -4.48
N ILE A 215 -13.15 5.25 -3.56
CA ILE A 215 -11.73 5.51 -3.83
C ILE A 215 -10.90 4.21 -3.84
N VAL A 216 -11.33 3.19 -3.09
CA VAL A 216 -10.58 1.93 -2.85
C VAL A 216 -10.13 1.23 -4.13
N PRO A 217 -10.95 1.08 -5.19
CA PRO A 217 -10.54 0.38 -6.40
C PRO A 217 -9.37 1.06 -7.10
N TYR A 218 -9.36 2.40 -7.17
CA TYR A 218 -8.27 3.16 -7.81
C TYR A 218 -6.95 2.97 -7.06
N ILE A 219 -7.01 3.01 -5.73
CA ILE A 219 -5.85 2.77 -4.87
C ILE A 219 -5.33 1.36 -5.13
N GLY A 220 -6.20 0.36 -5.08
CA GLY A 220 -5.78 -1.03 -5.21
C GLY A 220 -5.20 -1.38 -6.58
N ILE A 221 -5.76 -0.83 -7.66
CA ILE A 221 -5.21 -0.97 -9.02
C ILE A 221 -3.77 -0.43 -9.06
N LEU A 222 -3.57 0.82 -8.64
CA LEU A 222 -2.26 1.46 -8.74
C LEU A 222 -1.24 0.76 -7.85
N VAL A 223 -1.62 0.45 -6.61
CA VAL A 223 -0.76 -0.23 -5.64
C VAL A 223 -0.30 -1.58 -6.17
N THR A 224 -1.22 -2.37 -6.74
CA THR A 224 -0.91 -3.70 -7.28
C THR A 224 0.18 -3.60 -8.35
N LEU A 225 0.03 -2.66 -9.30
CA LEU A 225 1.03 -2.45 -10.35
C LEU A 225 2.36 -1.94 -9.82
N CYS A 226 2.33 -0.93 -8.96
CA CYS A 226 3.53 -0.34 -8.38
C CYS A 226 4.33 -1.36 -7.58
N ILE A 227 3.67 -2.18 -6.76
CA ILE A 227 4.33 -3.23 -5.97
C ILE A 227 5.02 -4.23 -6.91
N LEU A 228 4.33 -4.72 -7.94
CA LEU A 228 4.91 -5.69 -8.87
C LEU A 228 6.08 -5.10 -9.67
N ALA A 229 5.95 -3.87 -10.14
CA ALA A 229 7.01 -3.20 -10.88
C ALA A 229 8.27 -2.95 -10.02
N LEU A 230 8.09 -2.75 -8.71
CA LEU A 230 9.20 -2.66 -7.74
C LEU A 230 9.80 -4.04 -7.43
N GLU A 231 8.97 -5.05 -7.19
CA GLU A 231 9.42 -6.42 -6.88
C GLU A 231 10.21 -7.03 -8.03
N LEU A 232 9.80 -6.77 -9.27
CA LEU A 232 10.47 -7.24 -10.48
C LEU A 232 11.56 -6.29 -10.99
N GLN A 233 11.70 -5.10 -10.38
CA GLN A 233 12.65 -4.05 -10.78
C GLN A 233 12.60 -3.71 -12.27
N LYS A 234 11.41 -3.79 -12.88
CA LYS A 234 11.16 -3.39 -14.27
C LYS A 234 9.77 -2.82 -14.45
N ASN A 235 9.57 -2.04 -15.51
CA ASN A 235 8.23 -1.70 -15.96
C ASN A 235 7.55 -2.97 -16.52
N ILE A 236 6.29 -3.20 -16.16
CA ILE A 236 5.54 -4.41 -16.49
C ILE A 236 4.25 -4.07 -17.23
N SER A 237 3.83 -4.97 -18.11
CA SER A 237 2.63 -4.81 -18.92
C SER A 237 1.69 -6.00 -18.75
N LEU A 238 0.63 -5.82 -17.96
CA LEU A 238 -0.29 -6.88 -17.55
C LEU A 238 -1.59 -6.83 -18.34
N THR A 239 -2.26 -7.97 -18.53
CA THR A 239 -3.64 -7.95 -19.00
C THR A 239 -4.58 -7.45 -17.88
N ILE A 240 -5.73 -6.88 -18.25
CA ILE A 240 -6.76 -6.47 -17.28
C ILE A 240 -7.16 -7.63 -16.37
N ASN A 241 -7.39 -8.81 -16.95
CA ASN A 241 -7.85 -9.99 -16.23
C ASN A 241 -6.80 -10.46 -15.21
N SER A 242 -5.51 -10.45 -15.57
CA SER A 242 -4.44 -10.82 -14.65
C SER A 242 -4.36 -9.81 -13.50
N LEU A 243 -4.42 -8.51 -13.79
CA LEU A 243 -4.44 -7.47 -12.75
C LEU A 243 -5.67 -7.60 -11.84
N TYR A 244 -6.85 -7.84 -12.40
CA TYR A 244 -8.09 -8.00 -11.66
C TYR A 244 -8.05 -9.18 -10.69
N LYS A 245 -7.53 -10.34 -11.13
CA LYS A 245 -7.32 -11.51 -10.25
C LYS A 245 -6.44 -11.16 -9.06
N MET A 246 -5.31 -10.50 -9.31
CA MET A 246 -4.37 -10.09 -8.26
C MET A 246 -4.99 -9.07 -7.30
N TYR A 247 -5.72 -8.09 -7.84
CA TYR A 247 -6.47 -7.12 -7.04
C TYR A 247 -7.51 -7.81 -6.14
N LYS A 248 -8.26 -8.77 -6.69
CA LYS A 248 -9.28 -9.52 -5.95
C LYS A 248 -8.66 -10.36 -4.83
N GLU A 249 -7.53 -11.01 -5.11
CA GLU A 249 -6.76 -11.77 -4.10
C GLU A 249 -6.26 -10.86 -2.98
N HIS A 250 -5.79 -9.66 -3.32
CA HIS A 250 -5.17 -8.73 -2.38
C HIS A 250 -6.17 -7.97 -1.50
N TYR A 251 -7.29 -7.51 -2.08
CA TYR A 251 -8.28 -6.67 -1.40
C TYR A 251 -9.56 -7.42 -1.00
N ILE A 252 -9.66 -8.72 -1.30
CA ILE A 252 -10.88 -9.54 -1.09
C ILE A 252 -12.11 -8.79 -1.64
N CYS A 253 -11.99 -8.29 -2.87
CA CYS A 253 -12.98 -7.39 -3.44
C CYS A 253 -14.19 -8.16 -4.01
N GLY A 254 -15.39 -7.64 -3.75
CA GLY A 254 -16.64 -8.15 -4.31
C GLY A 254 -17.04 -7.52 -5.64
N GLN A 255 -16.23 -6.62 -6.21
CA GLN A 255 -16.51 -6.00 -7.50
C GLN A 255 -16.37 -7.00 -8.64
N ASP A 256 -17.18 -6.83 -9.70
CA ASP A 256 -17.01 -7.56 -10.95
C ASP A 256 -15.90 -6.95 -11.83
N GLU A 257 -15.47 -7.72 -12.82
CA GLU A 257 -14.38 -7.38 -13.73
C GLU A 257 -14.70 -6.20 -14.67
N SER A 258 -15.98 -5.97 -14.99
CA SER A 258 -16.37 -4.87 -15.89
C SER A 258 -16.24 -3.53 -15.17
N SER A 259 -16.75 -3.46 -13.94
CA SER A 259 -16.57 -2.30 -13.06
C SER A 259 -15.09 -1.98 -12.86
N PHE A 260 -14.26 -2.99 -12.68
CA PHE A 260 -12.80 -2.85 -12.57
C PHE A 260 -12.17 -2.23 -13.84
N LYS A 261 -12.60 -2.68 -15.02
CA LYS A 261 -12.12 -2.15 -16.30
C LYS A 261 -12.46 -0.68 -16.49
N ASP A 262 -13.64 -0.24 -16.09
CA ASP A 262 -14.02 1.17 -16.16
C ASP A 262 -13.08 2.05 -15.32
N LYS A 263 -12.68 1.56 -14.13
CA LYS A 263 -11.72 2.26 -13.26
C LYS A 263 -10.34 2.40 -13.88
N ILE A 264 -9.88 1.39 -14.63
CA ILE A 264 -8.62 1.47 -15.38
C ILE A 264 -8.70 2.55 -16.47
N ILE A 265 -9.84 2.64 -17.17
CA ILE A 265 -10.06 3.65 -18.22
C ILE A 265 -10.03 5.05 -17.61
N ASP A 266 -10.70 5.25 -16.47
CA ASP A 266 -10.67 6.52 -15.72
C ASP A 266 -9.22 6.93 -15.38
N MET A 267 -8.40 5.99 -14.91
CA MET A 267 -6.99 6.26 -14.53
C MET A 267 -6.10 6.61 -15.72
N LYS A 268 -6.42 6.15 -16.94
CA LYS A 268 -5.68 6.52 -18.15
C LYS A 268 -5.73 8.04 -18.41
N SER A 269 -6.87 8.67 -18.13
CA SER A 269 -7.10 10.10 -18.45
C SER A 269 -6.20 11.08 -17.67
N PHE A 270 -5.54 10.61 -16.61
CA PHE A 270 -4.64 11.42 -15.78
C PHE A 270 -3.19 10.96 -15.85
N ASP A 271 -2.83 10.22 -16.91
CA ASP A 271 -1.51 9.63 -17.11
C ASP A 271 -1.05 8.81 -15.89
N LEU A 272 -1.98 8.17 -15.15
CA LEU A 272 -1.62 7.23 -14.09
C LEU A 272 -1.24 5.86 -14.65
N LEU A 273 -1.85 5.48 -15.76
CA LEU A 273 -1.68 4.20 -16.45
C LEU A 273 -1.57 4.41 -17.96
N LYS A 274 -0.70 3.63 -18.62
CA LYS A 274 -0.77 3.42 -20.08
C LYS A 274 -1.70 2.24 -20.34
N TYR A 275 -2.58 2.36 -21.33
CA TYR A 275 -3.48 1.28 -21.75
C TYR A 275 -3.40 1.07 -23.26
N ASN A 276 -3.10 -0.17 -23.67
CA ASN A 276 -3.10 -0.61 -25.06
C ASN A 276 -4.41 -1.34 -25.37
N TYR A 277 -5.20 -0.79 -26.29
CA TYR A 277 -6.53 -1.33 -26.64
C TYR A 277 -6.46 -2.62 -27.46
N GLU A 278 -5.43 -2.78 -28.29
CA GLU A 278 -5.31 -3.91 -29.21
C GLU A 278 -5.11 -5.21 -28.44
N ASN A 279 -4.26 -5.17 -27.40
CA ASN A 279 -3.95 -6.34 -26.58
C ASN A 279 -4.57 -6.28 -25.17
N LYS A 280 -5.34 -5.24 -24.84
CA LYS A 280 -5.96 -4.99 -23.53
C LYS A 280 -4.95 -5.04 -22.37
N ARG A 281 -3.74 -4.53 -22.60
CA ARG A 281 -2.67 -4.49 -21.59
C ARG A 281 -2.50 -3.13 -20.98
N LEU A 282 -2.01 -3.12 -19.75
CA LEU A 282 -1.82 -1.94 -18.92
C LEU A 282 -0.42 -1.93 -18.29
N SER A 283 0.19 -0.76 -18.25
CA SER A 283 1.53 -0.56 -17.68
C SER A 283 1.65 0.79 -16.98
N LEU A 284 2.71 0.97 -16.19
CA LEU A 284 3.02 2.26 -15.59
C LEU A 284 3.69 3.16 -16.65
N PRO A 285 3.32 4.44 -16.73
CA PRO A 285 4.06 5.42 -17.51
C PRO A 285 5.50 5.59 -16.99
N ASP A 286 6.46 5.88 -17.86
CA ASP A 286 7.89 5.92 -17.49
C ASP A 286 8.20 7.05 -16.50
N ASN A 287 7.54 8.19 -16.65
CA ASN A 287 7.63 9.33 -15.72
C ASN A 287 7.09 9.01 -14.31
N ILE A 288 6.20 8.04 -14.20
CA ILE A 288 5.62 7.55 -12.95
C ILE A 288 6.52 6.48 -12.34
N TYR A 289 7.00 5.54 -13.16
CA TYR A 289 7.87 4.45 -12.71
C TYR A 289 9.21 4.97 -12.17
N ALA A 290 9.82 5.94 -12.84
CA ALA A 290 11.07 6.56 -12.36
C ALA A 290 10.89 7.27 -11.00
N LYS A 291 9.75 7.96 -10.79
CA LYS A 291 9.41 8.58 -9.51
C LYS A 291 9.25 7.53 -8.41
N LEU A 292 8.62 6.41 -8.72
CA LEU A 292 8.45 5.29 -7.80
C LEU A 292 9.80 4.71 -7.36
N ILE A 293 10.69 4.38 -8.31
CA ILE A 293 12.03 3.88 -7.99
C ILE A 293 12.79 4.87 -7.11
N THR A 294 12.79 6.16 -7.48
CA THR A 294 13.49 7.21 -6.73
C THR A 294 12.97 7.32 -5.29
N ALA A 295 11.66 7.23 -5.10
CA ALA A 295 11.05 7.29 -3.77
C ALA A 295 11.42 6.06 -2.93
N PHE A 296 11.32 4.84 -3.47
CA PHE A 296 11.65 3.62 -2.74
C PHE A 296 13.15 3.41 -2.51
N ALA A 297 14.01 4.08 -3.28
CA ALA A 297 15.45 4.14 -3.06
C ALA A 297 15.86 5.17 -1.98
N SER A 298 14.95 6.05 -1.53
CA SER A 298 15.27 7.06 -0.51
C SER A 298 15.59 6.41 0.84
N PRO A 299 16.70 6.80 1.51
CA PRO A 299 17.06 6.27 2.82
C PRO A 299 15.97 6.46 3.89
N ASP A 300 15.20 7.54 3.80
CA ASP A 300 14.11 7.84 4.73
C ASP A 300 12.92 6.89 4.57
N ILE A 301 12.71 6.39 3.34
CA ILE A 301 11.67 5.41 3.03
C ILE A 301 12.17 4.00 3.34
N GLN A 302 13.44 3.69 3.08
CA GLN A 302 14.04 2.41 3.49
C GLN A 302 13.93 2.20 5.01
N LYS A 303 14.12 3.25 5.83
CA LYS A 303 13.92 3.18 7.29
C LYS A 303 12.46 2.97 7.74
N GLN A 304 11.48 3.24 6.88
CA GLN A 304 10.05 3.02 7.18
C GLN A 304 9.56 1.64 6.72
N ILE A 305 10.25 1.05 5.73
CA ILE A 305 9.95 -0.26 5.15
C ILE A 305 10.73 -1.37 5.87
N CYS A 306 11.99 -1.13 6.25
CA CYS A 306 12.84 -2.05 7.03
C CYS A 306 12.54 -1.97 8.53
#